data_AF-A0A930TSL5-F1
#
_entry.id   AF-A0A930TSL5-F1
#
_cell.length_a   1.000
_cell.length_b   1.000
_cell.length_c   1.000
_cell.angle_alpha   90.00
_cell.angle_beta   90.00
_cell.angle_gamma   90.00
#
_symmetry.space_group_name_H-M   'P 1'
#
loop_
_entity.id
_entity.type
_entity.pdbx_description
1 polymer ?
#
loop_
_entity_poly.entity_id
_entity_poly.type
_entity_poly.pdbx_seq_one_letter_code
_entity_poly.pdbx_strand_id
1 'polypeptide(L)'
;MHDNYVVYNLSPDPVQVSYVFDQSTDEVMKSAVTFPESTDSLLLRVTLNGMLAGGLQRDVEAGLLAVQQGQVQAYAFSEDQIAGIIRREQGDRISIAVWDDALYY
;
A
#
# COMPACT_ATOMS: atom_id res chain seq x y z
N MET A 1 20.04 -11.17 5.55
CA MET A 1 19.53 -10.59 4.30
C MET A 1 19.76 -9.09 4.36
N HIS A 2 20.20 -8.47 3.27
CA HIS A 2 20.28 -7.01 3.14
C HIS A 2 19.13 -6.59 2.23
N ASP A 3 18.07 -6.05 2.82
CA ASP A 3 16.89 -5.60 2.08
C ASP A 3 17.24 -4.28 1.38
N ASN A 4 17.17 -4.27 0.04
CA ASN A 4 17.31 -3.04 -0.73
C ASN A 4 15.92 -2.46 -0.98
N TYR A 5 15.83 -1.13 -0.91
CA TYR A 5 14.62 -0.39 -1.22
C TYR A 5 14.89 0.64 -2.31
N VAL A 6 13.96 0.78 -3.24
CA VAL A 6 13.97 1.84 -4.24
C VAL A 6 12.74 2.70 -4.05
N VAL A 7 12.92 4.02 -4.07
CA VAL A 7 11.86 5.01 -3.89
C VAL A 7 11.79 5.92 -5.11
N TYR A 8 10.59 6.05 -5.67
CA TYR A 8 10.26 6.96 -6.75
C TYR A 8 9.30 8.03 -6.22
N ASN A 9 9.64 9.30 -6.40
CA ASN A 9 8.74 10.41 -6.09
C ASN A 9 8.11 10.89 -7.41
N LEU A 10 6.79 10.76 -7.53
CA LEU A 10 6.02 11.17 -8.69
C LEU A 10 5.43 12.56 -8.44
N SER A 11 5.64 13.49 -9.39
CA SER A 11 5.12 14.88 -9.36
C SER A 11 3.94 15.02 -10.34
N PRO A 12 2.99 15.97 -10.16
CA PRO A 12 3.07 17.18 -9.33
C PRO A 12 2.54 17.08 -7.88
N ASP A 13 1.64 16.15 -7.58
CA ASP A 13 1.23 15.84 -6.20
C ASP A 13 2.13 14.71 -5.72
N PRO A 14 2.93 14.87 -4.63
CA PRO A 14 4.07 14.00 -4.34
C PRO A 14 3.63 12.61 -3.88
N VAL A 15 3.10 11.81 -4.80
CA VAL A 15 2.86 10.38 -4.64
C VAL A 15 4.23 9.72 -4.61
N GLN A 16 4.52 9.06 -3.50
CA GLN A 16 5.76 8.32 -3.35
C GLN A 16 5.45 6.85 -3.57
N VAL A 17 6.15 6.20 -4.50
CA VAL A 17 6.08 4.75 -4.72
C VAL A 17 7.39 4.15 -4.26
N SER A 18 7.34 3.04 -3.52
CA SER A 18 8.54 2.32 -3.11
C SER A 18 8.38 0.81 -3.26
N TYR A 19 9.50 0.15 -3.55
CA TYR A 19 9.60 -1.29 -3.69
C TYR A 19 10.73 -1.80 -2.80
N VAL A 20 10.51 -2.92 -2.14
CA VAL A 20 11.54 -3.72 -1.45
C VAL A 20 11.68 -5.02 -2.23
N PHE A 21 12.92 -5.43 -2.53
CA PHE A 21 13.20 -6.62 -3.32
C PHE A 21 14.33 -7.46 -2.71
N ASP A 22 14.26 -8.78 -2.93
CA ASP A 22 15.33 -9.71 -2.60
C ASP A 22 16.38 -9.68 -3.72
N GLN A 23 17.61 -9.31 -3.40
CA GLN A 23 18.71 -9.22 -4.38
C GLN A 23 19.19 -10.57 -4.91
N SER A 24 18.87 -11.66 -4.22
CA SER A 24 19.29 -13.00 -4.63
C SER A 24 18.35 -13.61 -5.67
N THR A 25 17.08 -13.18 -5.69
CA THR A 25 16.05 -13.68 -6.61
C THR A 25 15.53 -12.60 -7.59
N ASP A 26 15.86 -11.33 -7.38
CA ASP A 26 15.29 -10.16 -8.07
C ASP A 26 13.76 -10.05 -7.90
N GLU A 27 13.19 -10.70 -6.87
CA GLU A 27 11.75 -10.68 -6.61
C GLU A 27 11.34 -9.49 -5.73
N VAL A 28 10.22 -8.86 -6.07
CA VAL A 28 9.62 -7.80 -5.26
C VAL A 28 8.92 -8.43 -4.05
N MET A 29 9.44 -8.14 -2.86
CA MET A 29 8.89 -8.61 -1.59
C MET A 29 7.76 -7.72 -1.09
N LYS A 30 7.87 -6.40 -1.33
CA LYS A 30 6.91 -5.41 -0.85
C LYS A 30 6.78 -4.27 -1.82
N SER A 31 5.54 -3.84 -2.04
CA SER A 31 5.22 -2.63 -2.80
C SER A 31 4.46 -1.68 -1.90
N ALA A 32 4.84 -0.40 -1.91
CA ALA A 32 4.15 0.63 -1.14
C ALA A 32 3.95 1.90 -1.94
N VAL A 33 2.89 2.62 -1.60
CA VAL A 33 2.57 3.93 -2.17
C VAL A 33 2.07 4.85 -1.06
N THR A 34 2.48 6.11 -1.10
CA THR A 34 2.08 7.13 -0.13
C THR A 34 1.53 8.35 -0.86
N PHE A 35 0.27 8.64 -0.60
CA PHE A 35 -0.49 9.74 -1.18
C PHE A 35 -0.65 10.91 -0.21
N PRO A 36 -0.81 12.16 -0.69
CA PRO A 36 -1.46 13.21 0.09
C PRO A 36 -2.88 12.78 0.50
N GLU A 37 -3.34 13.14 1.70
CA GLU A 37 -4.68 12.78 2.19
C GLU A 37 -5.80 13.42 1.34
N SER A 38 -5.52 14.55 0.69
CA SER A 38 -6.42 15.21 -0.26
C SER A 38 -6.63 14.45 -1.58
N THR A 39 -5.97 13.31 -1.76
CA THR A 39 -6.11 12.48 -2.97
C THR A 39 -7.52 11.93 -3.11
N ASP A 40 -8.05 11.97 -4.33
CA ASP A 40 -9.38 11.45 -4.66
C ASP A 40 -9.53 9.97 -4.26
N SER A 41 -10.65 9.65 -3.60
CA SER A 41 -10.97 8.29 -3.15
C SER A 41 -10.95 7.25 -4.27
N LEU A 42 -11.38 7.61 -5.48
CA LEU A 42 -11.34 6.73 -6.64
C LEU A 42 -9.89 6.37 -7.00
N LEU A 43 -8.96 7.33 -6.91
CA LEU A 43 -7.55 7.08 -7.21
C LEU A 43 -6.94 6.12 -6.18
N LEU A 44 -7.17 6.35 -4.88
CA LEU A 44 -6.72 5.43 -3.83
C LEU A 44 -7.26 4.02 -4.06
N ARG A 45 -8.55 3.89 -4.38
CA ARG A 45 -9.21 2.61 -4.63
C ARG A 45 -8.65 1.90 -5.86
N VAL A 46 -8.49 2.61 -6.98
CA VAL A 46 -7.94 2.05 -8.22
C VAL A 46 -6.50 1.60 -8.03
N THR A 47 -5.69 2.38 -7.30
CA THR A 47 -4.31 1.99 -6.99
C THR A 47 -4.28 0.74 -6.11
N LEU A 48 -5.07 0.70 -5.02
CA LEU A 48 -5.14 -0.49 -4.16
C LEU A 48 -5.58 -1.72 -4.95
N ASN A 49 -6.60 -1.60 -5.80
CA ASN A 49 -7.04 -2.69 -6.65
C ASN A 49 -5.93 -3.17 -7.61
N GLY A 50 -5.15 -2.25 -8.18
CA GLY A 50 -4.00 -2.60 -9.01
C GLY A 50 -2.90 -3.33 -8.23
N MET A 51 -2.61 -2.88 -7.01
CA MET A 51 -1.64 -3.53 -6.10
C MET A 51 -2.07 -4.94 -5.70
N LEU A 52 -3.38 -5.21 -5.68
CA LEU A 52 -3.98 -6.52 -5.39
C LEU A 52 -4.33 -7.31 -6.67
N ALA A 53 -3.69 -6.99 -7.81
CA ALA A 53 -3.90 -7.67 -9.10
C ALA A 53 -5.38 -7.77 -9.55
N GLY A 54 -6.21 -6.80 -9.17
CA GLY A 54 -7.64 -6.76 -9.48
C GLY A 54 -8.56 -7.48 -8.48
N GLY A 55 -8.00 -8.02 -7.39
CA GLY A 55 -8.72 -8.83 -6.39
C GLY A 55 -9.32 -8.05 -5.23
N LEU A 56 -9.47 -6.72 -5.30
CA LEU A 56 -9.94 -5.92 -4.16
C LEU A 56 -11.31 -6.39 -3.62
N GLN A 57 -11.35 -6.89 -2.39
CA GLN A 57 -12.58 -7.26 -1.72
C GLN A 57 -13.26 -6.08 -1.02
N ARG A 58 -14.55 -6.26 -0.70
CA ARG A 58 -15.40 -5.19 -0.16
C ARG A 58 -14.98 -4.74 1.25
N ASP A 59 -14.48 -5.65 2.06
CA ASP A 59 -14.00 -5.37 3.41
C ASP A 59 -12.69 -4.56 3.38
N VAL A 60 -11.77 -4.88 2.46
CA VAL A 60 -10.57 -4.07 2.23
C VAL A 60 -10.91 -2.68 1.65
N GLU A 61 -11.89 -2.59 0.74
CA GLU A 61 -12.41 -1.30 0.28
C GLU A 61 -13.02 -0.48 1.43
N ALA A 62 -13.79 -1.13 2.32
CA ALA A 62 -14.35 -0.48 3.50
C ALA A 62 -13.24 -0.03 4.48
N GLY A 63 -12.19 -0.83 4.65
CA GLY A 63 -11.02 -0.48 5.44
C GLY A 63 -10.28 0.75 4.89
N LEU A 64 -10.10 0.83 3.56
CA LEU A 64 -9.55 2.01 2.89
C LEU A 64 -10.37 3.26 3.19
N LEU A 65 -11.70 3.18 3.04
CA LEU A 65 -12.61 4.30 3.31
C LEU A 65 -12.55 4.75 4.77
N ALA A 66 -12.49 3.80 5.71
CA ALA A 66 -12.41 4.11 7.13
C ALA A 66 -11.10 4.83 7.50
N VAL A 67 -9.98 4.43 6.89
CA VAL A 67 -8.69 5.13 7.05
C VAL A 67 -8.74 6.52 6.41
N GLN A 68 -9.24 6.62 5.19
CA GLN A 68 -9.34 7.90 4.47
C GLN A 68 -10.20 8.92 5.22
N GLN A 69 -11.33 8.49 5.79
CA GLN A 69 -12.25 9.34 6.54
C GLN A 69 -11.77 9.65 7.97
N GLY A 70 -10.63 9.09 8.39
CA GLY A 70 -10.09 9.28 9.74
C GLY A 70 -10.87 8.57 10.84
N GLN A 71 -11.70 7.59 10.48
CA GLN A 71 -12.45 6.75 11.44
C GLN A 71 -11.50 5.80 12.18
N VAL A 72 -10.45 5.34 11.50
CA VAL A 72 -9.37 4.52 12.07
C VAL A 72 -8.02 5.02 11.55
N GLN A 73 -6.97 4.80 12.34
CA GLN A 73 -5.61 5.22 11.95
C GLN A 73 -4.94 4.26 10.98
N ALA A 74 -5.30 2.98 11.04
CA ALA A 74 -4.77 1.95 10.16
C ALA A 74 -5.77 0.81 9.99
N TYR A 75 -5.67 0.12 8.87
CA TYR A 75 -6.39 -1.10 8.56
C TYR A 75 -5.42 -2.12 7.96
N ALA A 76 -5.25 -3.26 8.62
CA ALA A 76 -4.44 -4.37 8.13
C ALA A 76 -5.35 -5.46 7.56
N PHE A 77 -4.89 -6.13 6.51
CA PHE A 77 -5.63 -7.19 5.85
C PHE A 77 -4.67 -8.29 5.38
N SER A 78 -5.21 -9.49 5.22
CA SER A 78 -4.56 -10.61 4.53
C SER A 78 -5.63 -11.30 3.69
N GLU A 79 -5.36 -11.44 2.41
CA GLU A 79 -6.21 -12.09 1.44
C GLU A 79 -5.38 -13.07 0.60
N ASP A 80 -5.78 -14.34 0.61
CA ASP A 80 -5.06 -15.42 -0.05
C ASP A 80 -3.56 -15.48 0.35
N GLN A 81 -2.67 -15.02 -0.54
CA GLN A 81 -1.22 -14.98 -0.35
C GLN A 81 -0.68 -13.55 -0.26
N ILE A 82 -1.55 -12.54 -0.14
CA ILE A 82 -1.17 -11.13 -0.09
C ILE A 82 -1.63 -10.54 1.23
N ALA A 83 -0.68 -10.01 1.99
CA ALA A 83 -0.95 -9.21 3.18
C ALA A 83 -0.68 -7.74 2.89
N GLY A 84 -1.35 -6.87 3.65
CA GLY A 84 -1.22 -5.44 3.47
C GLY A 84 -1.67 -4.60 4.64
N ILE A 85 -1.30 -3.32 4.58
CA ILE A 85 -1.71 -2.31 5.53
C ILE A 85 -1.97 -0.98 4.83
N ILE A 86 -3.07 -0.34 5.23
CA ILE A 86 -3.45 1.01 4.87
C ILE A 86 -3.31 1.85 6.14
N ARG A 87 -2.63 2.99 6.09
CA ARG A 87 -2.36 3.80 7.30
C ARG A 87 -2.39 5.29 6.99
N ARG A 88 -2.89 6.08 7.95
CA ARG A 88 -2.63 7.52 8.02
C ARG A 88 -1.23 7.76 8.58
N GLU A 89 -0.38 8.37 7.78
CA GLU A 89 0.97 8.75 8.16
C GLU A 89 0.99 10.20 8.68
N GLN A 90 2.11 10.60 9.28
CA GLN A 90 2.31 12.01 9.65
C GLN A 90 2.37 12.90 8.40
N GLY A 91 1.93 14.15 8.54
CA GLY A 91 1.96 15.15 7.48
C GLY A 91 0.82 15.04 6.45
N ASP A 92 -0.37 14.62 6.89
CA ASP A 92 -1.59 14.51 6.08
C ASP A 92 -1.39 13.60 4.86
N ARG A 93 -0.94 12.37 5.11
CA ARG A 93 -0.67 11.36 4.08
C ARG A 93 -1.33 10.03 4.38
N ILE A 94 -1.64 9.28 3.33
CA ILE A 94 -2.13 7.91 3.42
C ILE A 94 -1.11 6.99 2.74
N SER A 95 -0.60 5.99 3.46
CA SER A 95 0.23 4.93 2.92
C SER A 95 -0.57 3.66 2.70
N ILE A 96 -0.24 2.94 1.63
CA ILE A 96 -0.72 1.61 1.31
C ILE A 96 0.52 0.77 1.07
N ALA A 97 0.65 -0.37 1.76
CA ALA A 97 1.72 -1.32 1.51
C ALA A 97 1.14 -2.73 1.39
N VAL A 98 1.65 -3.50 0.41
CA VAL A 98 1.30 -4.90 0.18
C VAL A 98 2.58 -5.74 0.07
N TRP A 99 2.52 -6.97 0.54
CA TRP A 99 3.60 -7.94 0.48
C TRP A 99 3.01 -9.36 0.38
N ASP A 100 3.82 -10.30 -0.07
CA ASP A 100 3.44 -11.72 -0.06
C ASP A 100 3.40 -12.23 1.40
N ASP A 101 2.28 -12.80 1.84
CA ASP A 101 2.09 -13.27 3.22
C ASP A 101 3.00 -14.47 3.55
N ALA A 102 3.53 -15.17 2.53
CA ALA A 102 4.54 -16.21 2.71
C ALA A 102 5.88 -15.66 3.24
N LEU A 103 6.10 -14.34 3.21
CA LEU A 103 7.33 -13.71 3.70
C LEU A 103 7.44 -13.63 5.23
N TYR A 104 6.38 -13.98 5.97
CA TYR A 104 6.33 -13.89 7.43
C TYR A 104 6.02 -15.23 8.14
N TYR A 105 6.05 -16.36 7.43
CA TYR A 105 5.89 -17.71 7.99
C TYR A 105 7.18 -18.55 7.98
#